data_AF-A0A6G6Z1N5-F1
#
_entry.id   AF-A0A6G6Z1N5-F1
#
_cell.length_a   1.000
_cell.length_b   1.000
_cell.length_c   1.000
_cell.angle_alpha   90.00
_cell.angle_beta   90.00
_cell.angle_gamma   90.00
#
_symmetry.space_group_name_H-M   'P 1'
#
loop_
_entity.id
_entity.type
_entity.pdbx_description
1 polymer ?
#
loop_
_entity_poly.entity_id
_entity_poly.type
_entity_poly.pdbx_seq_one_letter_code
_entity_poly.pdbx_strand_id
1 'polypeptide(L)'
;MTGENVDAMVAALRTTADQLEEAPAGAIRRIPVKLAARVAGVTEAQMRRRCEQNVYGVDVGGYGFKNGGRWEVVIAPFIASLPVSALSRVNSINRAWMRD
;
A
#
# COMPACT_ATOMS: atom_id res chain seq x y z
N MET A 1 -15.13 18.18 -1.89
CA MET A 1 -13.69 17.87 -1.99
C MET A 1 -13.08 19.00 -2.82
N THR A 2 -12.34 19.90 -2.19
CA THR A 2 -11.78 21.12 -2.81
C THR A 2 -10.53 20.77 -3.63
N GLY A 3 -10.16 21.60 -4.61
CA GLY A 3 -8.98 21.38 -5.48
C GLY A 3 -7.67 21.21 -4.71
N GLU A 4 -7.52 21.90 -3.59
CA GLU A 4 -6.39 21.79 -2.65
C GLU A 4 -6.17 20.36 -2.13
N ASN A 5 -7.24 19.58 -2.00
CA ASN A 5 -7.19 18.21 -1.50
C ASN A 5 -6.73 17.23 -2.58
N VAL A 6 -6.92 17.57 -3.86
CA VAL A 6 -6.44 16.79 -5.00
C VAL A 6 -4.94 16.99 -5.18
N ASP A 7 -4.45 18.22 -5.08
CA ASP A 7 -3.01 18.52 -5.21
C ASP A 7 -2.17 17.86 -4.12
N ALA A 8 -2.64 17.89 -2.87
CA ALA A 8 -1.99 17.18 -1.76
C ALA A 8 -1.94 15.66 -1.98
N MET A 9 -2.96 15.09 -2.62
CA MET A 9 -3.04 13.67 -2.93
C MET A 9 -2.12 13.29 -4.09
N VAL A 10 -2.04 14.14 -5.13
CA VAL A 10 -1.09 13.98 -6.24
C VAL A 10 0.35 14.07 -5.72
N ALA A 11 0.65 15.01 -4.81
CA ALA A 11 1.95 15.11 -4.18
C ALA A 11 2.32 13.84 -3.40
N ALA A 12 1.39 13.31 -2.60
CA ALA A 12 1.59 12.06 -1.86
C ALA A 12 1.87 10.86 -2.78
N LEU A 13 1.15 10.77 -3.91
CA LEU A 13 1.35 9.72 -4.91
C LEU A 13 2.69 9.85 -5.62
N ARG A 14 3.09 11.07 -5.99
CA ARG A 14 4.40 11.34 -6.60
C ARG A 14 5.53 10.92 -5.68
N THR A 15 5.50 11.37 -4.42
CA THR A 15 6.52 10.97 -3.44
C THR A 15 6.58 9.45 -3.25
N THR A 16 5.41 8.78 -3.25
CA THR A 16 5.38 7.32 -3.13
C THR A 16 5.93 6.63 -4.38
N ALA A 17 5.72 7.19 -5.57
CA ALA A 17 6.26 6.69 -6.83
C ALA A 17 7.79 6.89 -6.90
N ASP A 18 8.29 8.08 -6.55
CA ASP A 18 9.72 8.39 -6.54
C ASP A 18 10.49 7.44 -5.61
N GLN A 19 9.94 7.16 -4.42
CA GLN A 19 10.51 6.21 -3.46
C GLN A 19 10.43 4.74 -3.93
N LEU A 20 9.47 4.41 -4.81
CA LEU A 20 9.42 3.10 -5.45
C LEU A 20 10.45 2.99 -6.58
N GLU A 21 10.78 4.09 -7.27
CA GLU A 21 11.85 4.15 -8.28
C GLU A 21 13.25 4.10 -7.66
N GLU A 22 13.45 4.72 -6.51
CA GLU A 22 14.74 4.69 -5.77
C GLU A 22 15.03 3.33 -5.11
N ALA A 23 14.03 2.44 -5.02
CA ALA A 23 14.24 1.10 -4.50
C ALA A 23 15.15 0.30 -5.46
N PRO A 24 16.10 -0.51 -4.95
CA PRO A 24 16.92 -1.36 -5.80
C PRO A 24 16.03 -2.18 -6.74
N ALA A 25 16.42 -2.32 -8.01
CA ALA A 25 15.66 -3.12 -8.96
C ALA A 25 15.37 -4.51 -8.38
N GLY A 26 14.08 -4.85 -8.24
CA GLY A 26 13.63 -6.11 -7.63
C GLY A 26 13.36 -6.09 -6.12
N ALA A 27 13.55 -4.97 -5.43
CA ALA A 27 13.23 -4.85 -4.01
C ALA A 27 11.71 -4.81 -3.78
N ILE A 28 11.15 -5.88 -3.22
CA ILE A 28 9.73 -5.96 -2.85
C ILE A 28 9.52 -5.24 -1.51
N ARG A 29 9.02 -4.00 -1.57
CA ARG A 29 8.63 -3.25 -0.38
C ARG A 29 7.29 -3.75 0.15
N ARG A 30 7.23 -4.02 1.45
CA ARG A 30 6.08 -4.58 2.16
C ARG A 30 5.71 -3.73 3.36
N ILE A 31 4.42 -3.69 3.70
CA ILE A 31 3.92 -3.12 4.95
C ILE A 31 3.13 -4.15 5.76
N PRO A 32 3.04 -3.97 7.10
CA PRO A 32 2.17 -4.78 7.92
C PRO A 32 0.69 -4.64 7.50
N VAL A 33 -0.06 -5.74 7.60
CA VAL A 33 -1.52 -5.77 7.32
C VAL A 33 -2.28 -4.71 8.12
N LYS A 34 -1.86 -4.43 9.35
CA LYS A 34 -2.43 -3.36 10.19
C LYS A 34 -2.39 -1.98 9.54
N LEU A 35 -1.26 -1.63 8.93
CA LEU A 35 -1.11 -0.35 8.26
C LEU A 35 -1.92 -0.31 6.96
N ALA A 36 -1.86 -1.38 6.17
CA ALA A 36 -2.64 -1.50 4.94
C ALA A 36 -4.16 -1.41 5.22
N ALA A 37 -4.64 -2.05 6.29
CA ALA A 37 -6.03 -1.99 6.72
C ALA A 37 -6.47 -0.55 7.04
N ARG A 38 -5.63 0.21 7.76
CA ARG A 38 -5.87 1.63 8.05
C ARG A 38 -5.95 2.47 6.77
N VAL A 39 -5.06 2.24 5.81
CA VAL A 39 -5.05 2.95 4.52
C VAL A 39 -6.32 2.63 3.72
N ALA A 40 -6.64 1.35 3.61
CA ALA A 40 -7.83 0.87 2.91
C ALA A 40 -9.15 1.22 3.64
N GLY A 41 -9.10 1.65 4.90
CA GLY A 41 -10.28 1.97 5.71
C GLY A 41 -11.09 0.74 6.08
N VAL A 42 -10.43 -0.39 6.32
CA VAL A 42 -11.04 -1.69 6.66
C VAL A 42 -10.43 -2.27 7.93
N THR A 43 -11.01 -3.34 8.47
CA THR A 43 -10.44 -4.05 9.63
C THR A 43 -9.23 -4.90 9.22
N GLU A 44 -8.35 -5.22 10.18
CA GLU A 44 -7.23 -6.14 9.94
C GLU A 44 -7.68 -7.52 9.44
N ALA A 45 -8.79 -8.03 9.96
CA ALA A 45 -9.36 -9.31 9.52
C ALA A 45 -9.85 -9.26 8.07
N GLN A 46 -10.52 -8.17 7.67
CA GLN A 46 -10.92 -7.95 6.28
C GLN A 46 -9.69 -7.82 5.37
N MET A 47 -8.67 -7.09 5.81
CA MET A 47 -7.45 -6.93 5.03
C MET A 47 -6.69 -8.25 4.86
N ARG A 48 -6.63 -9.08 5.92
CA ARG A 48 -6.04 -10.43 5.82
C ARG A 48 -6.76 -11.30 4.79
N ARG A 49 -8.09 -11.33 4.80
CA ARG A 49 -8.89 -12.04 3.78
C ARG A 49 -8.61 -11.51 2.37
N ARG A 50 -8.47 -10.19 2.22
CA ARG A 50 -8.09 -9.59 0.94
C ARG A 50 -6.70 -10.03 0.47
N CYS A 51 -5.72 -10.12 1.37
CA CYS A 51 -4.39 -10.66 1.04
C CYS A 51 -4.46 -12.11 0.56
N GLU A 52 -5.30 -12.94 1.18
CA GLU A 52 -5.52 -14.34 0.79
C GLU A 52 -6.16 -14.47 -0.61
N GLN A 53 -6.94 -13.47 -1.02
CA GLN A 53 -7.63 -13.44 -2.32
C GLN A 53 -6.83 -12.75 -3.44
N ASN A 54 -5.75 -12.06 -3.10
CA ASN A 54 -4.96 -11.25 -4.04
C ASN A 54 -3.48 -11.51 -3.79
N VAL A 55 -3.02 -12.74 -3.98
CA VAL A 55 -1.67 -13.17 -3.63
C VAL A 55 -0.65 -12.63 -4.61
N TYR A 56 0.36 -11.92 -4.10
CA TYR A 56 1.45 -11.35 -4.88
C TYR A 56 2.25 -12.46 -5.59
N GLY A 57 2.46 -12.28 -6.89
CA GLY A 57 3.17 -13.25 -7.74
C GLY A 57 2.33 -14.44 -8.20
N VAL A 58 1.07 -14.54 -7.76
CA VAL A 58 0.11 -15.55 -8.21
C VAL A 58 -1.03 -14.89 -9.00
N ASP A 59 -1.64 -13.86 -8.41
CA ASP A 59 -2.73 -13.12 -9.03
C ASP A 59 -2.19 -11.89 -9.77
N VAL A 60 -2.79 -11.56 -10.91
CA VAL A 60 -2.49 -10.33 -11.64
C VAL A 60 -2.87 -9.13 -10.79
N GLY A 61 -1.90 -8.29 -10.42
CA GLY A 61 -2.12 -7.18 -9.49
C GLY A 61 -2.25 -7.60 -8.02
N GLY A 62 -1.96 -8.86 -7.70
CA GLY A 62 -1.92 -9.35 -6.33
C GLY A 62 -0.94 -8.56 -5.46
N TYR A 63 -1.30 -8.34 -4.21
CA TYR A 63 -0.51 -7.57 -3.24
C TYR A 63 -0.32 -8.29 -1.90
N GLY A 64 -1.04 -9.36 -1.62
CA GLY A 64 -0.90 -10.15 -0.41
C GLY A 64 0.38 -10.99 -0.45
N PHE A 65 1.27 -10.80 0.52
CA PHE A 65 2.52 -11.55 0.65
C PHE A 65 2.52 -12.37 1.94
N LYS A 66 2.83 -13.67 1.85
CA LYS A 66 2.89 -14.55 3.02
C LYS A 66 4.35 -14.82 3.41
N ASN A 67 4.78 -14.28 4.55
CA ASN A 67 6.12 -14.44 5.09
C ASN A 67 6.08 -15.20 6.43
N GLY A 68 6.61 -16.42 6.47
CA GLY A 68 6.69 -17.19 7.73
C GLY A 68 5.35 -17.36 8.45
N GLY A 69 4.25 -17.50 7.71
CA GLY A 69 2.88 -17.61 8.26
C GLY A 69 2.19 -16.29 8.60
N ARG A 70 2.88 -15.16 8.46
CA ARG A 70 2.29 -13.82 8.61
C ARG A 70 1.97 -13.21 7.25
N TRP A 71 0.84 -12.54 7.16
CA TRP A 71 0.47 -11.78 5.98
C TRP A 71 1.05 -10.36 6.05
N GLU A 72 1.54 -9.90 4.91
CA GLU A 72 2.03 -8.56 4.63
C GLU A 72 1.45 -8.09 3.29
N VAL A 73 1.66 -6.81 2.97
CA VAL A 73 1.10 -6.18 1.76
C VAL A 73 2.21 -5.53 0.95
N VAL A 74 2.35 -5.95 -0.31
CA VAL A 74 3.25 -5.35 -1.29
C VAL A 74 2.64 -4.04 -1.77
N ILE A 75 3.44 -2.97 -1.69
CA ILE A 75 2.90 -1.62 -1.65
C ILE A 75 2.46 -1.12 -3.01
N ALA A 76 3.28 -1.30 -4.05
CA ALA A 76 2.97 -0.81 -5.40
C ALA A 76 1.63 -1.36 -5.94
N PRO A 77 1.40 -2.69 -6.02
CA PRO A 77 0.11 -3.22 -6.46
C PRO A 77 -1.03 -2.88 -5.50
N PHE A 78 -0.76 -2.76 -4.19
CA PHE A 78 -1.78 -2.37 -3.23
C PHE A 78 -2.28 -0.94 -3.48
N ILE A 79 -1.38 0.04 -3.62
CA ILE A 79 -1.76 1.43 -3.89
C ILE A 79 -2.50 1.54 -5.21
N ALA A 80 -2.04 0.83 -6.24
CA ALA A 80 -2.73 0.78 -7.53
C ALA A 80 -4.15 0.20 -7.44
N SER A 81 -4.42 -0.66 -6.46
CA SER A 81 -5.75 -1.25 -6.21
C SER A 81 -6.69 -0.36 -5.39
N LEU A 82 -6.21 0.73 -4.78
CA LEU A 82 -7.01 1.54 -3.88
C LEU A 82 -7.96 2.48 -4.65
N PRO A 83 -9.20 2.68 -4.15
CA PRO A 83 -10.04 3.76 -4.66
C PRO A 83 -9.39 5.10 -4.34
N VAL A 84 -9.59 6.08 -5.22
CA VAL A 84 -9.00 7.43 -5.10
C VAL A 84 -9.27 8.06 -3.72
N SER A 85 -10.46 7.85 -3.15
CA SER A 85 -10.82 8.35 -1.82
C SER A 85 -9.93 7.81 -0.69
N ALA A 86 -9.34 6.62 -0.86
CA ALA A 86 -8.43 6.01 0.10
C ALA A 86 -6.98 6.49 -0.06
N LEU A 87 -6.62 7.09 -1.21
CA LEU A 87 -5.25 7.56 -1.48
C LEU A 87 -4.83 8.69 -0.54
N SER A 88 -5.77 9.50 -0.06
CA SER A 88 -5.52 10.50 1.00
C SER A 88 -4.85 9.92 2.27
N ARG A 89 -5.07 8.63 2.55
CA ARG A 89 -4.48 7.94 3.71
C ARG A 89 -3.12 7.31 3.43
N VAL A 90 -2.67 7.30 2.17
CA VAL A 90 -1.37 6.73 1.76
C VAL A 90 -0.18 7.49 2.38
N ASN A 91 -0.35 8.75 2.77
CA ASN A 91 0.64 9.50 3.57
C ASN A 91 1.06 8.77 4.87
N SER A 92 0.24 7.86 5.38
CA SER A 92 0.61 7.03 6.54
C SER A 92 1.63 5.93 6.21
N ILE A 93 1.72 5.49 4.94
CA ILE A 93 2.76 4.56 4.45
C ILE A 93 4.12 5.25 4.45
N ASN A 94 4.17 6.49 3.93
CA ASN A 94 5.41 7.27 3.85
C ASN A 94 6.04 7.51 5.25
N ARG A 95 5.21 7.76 6.28
CA ARG A 95 5.70 7.85 7.68
C ARG A 95 6.19 6.52 8.27
N ALA A 96 5.64 5.40 7.82
CA ALA A 96 6.10 4.09 8.29
C ALA A 96 7.48 3.76 7.72
N TRP A 97 7.82 4.27 6.53
CA TRP A 97 9.13 4.10 5.91
C TRP A 97 10.24 4.94 6.56
N MET A 98 9.94 6.16 7.00
CA MET A 98 10.92 7.05 7.64
C MET A 98 11.36 6.59 9.06
N ARG A 99 10.87 5.44 9.54
CA ARG A 99 11.18 4.92 10.89
C ARG A 99 12.03 3.65 10.89
N ASP A 100 12.33 3.09 9.72
CA ASP A 100 13.30 2.00 9.53
C ASP A 100 14.59 2.57 8.92
#